data_AF-A0A1Y1ZL29-F1
#
_entry.id   AF-A0A1Y1ZL29-F1
#
_cell.length_a   1.000
_cell.length_b   1.000
_cell.length_c   1.000
_cell.angle_alpha   90.00
_cell.angle_beta   90.00
_cell.angle_gamma   90.00
#
_symmetry.space_group_name_H-M   'P 1'
#
loop_
_entity.id
_entity.type
_entity.pdbx_description
1 polymer ?
#
loop_
_entity_poly.entity_id
_entity_poly.type
_entity_poly.pdbx_seq_one_letter_code
_entity_poly.pdbx_strand_id
1 'polypeptide(L)'
;MTSPPDPEAVPITETRHLPIATESGPFATPANLIPCTEQLYDLVLVEWPWLAATFAFFLLCYRTTTKLATHKRSVERERDKREQLRDLWNTTDPATLCGLCEYYVAGKIPWGPWRVKDMVEQFPDPTMGFLRKLAKMGILTLYIQEGGSDTWGLTKVVRRLFHVPRFTNWTLWTRSKRRAYIEFAIPLPPEGYEALDETRKNLLRFLRSPQNKHAAVIQYPHKLRATTPRPSKGLPLETGSESRFRWRLSYHKDETLQEALEKKPLTWVDWVRPGTCGLLEHGAFVFVRVEARDYGPARLDQFVFKTVVDLGCKELWTTEERIRNIHGFLA
;
A
#
# COMPACT_ATOMS: atom_id res chain seq x y z
N MET A 1 21.73 -10.69 -31.58
CA MET A 1 22.00 -9.25 -31.37
C MET A 1 21.45 -8.53 -32.59
N THR A 2 20.17 -8.22 -32.55
CA THR A 2 19.45 -7.53 -33.63
C THR A 2 19.43 -6.05 -33.32
N SER A 3 19.94 -5.27 -34.27
CA SER A 3 19.99 -3.81 -34.30
C SER A 3 18.58 -3.21 -34.14
N PRO A 4 18.44 -2.05 -33.49
CA PRO A 4 17.17 -1.34 -33.42
C PRO A 4 16.82 -0.74 -34.81
N PRO A 5 15.54 -0.73 -35.19
CA PRO A 5 15.11 -0.13 -36.45
C PRO A 5 15.14 1.40 -36.37
N ASP A 6 15.51 2.01 -37.49
CA ASP A 6 15.59 3.46 -37.69
C ASP A 6 14.25 4.17 -37.47
N PRO A 7 14.23 5.41 -36.93
CA PRO A 7 13.03 6.19 -36.78
C PRO A 7 12.54 6.71 -38.15
N GLU A 8 11.31 6.32 -38.51
CA GLU A 8 10.59 6.81 -39.69
C GLU A 8 10.51 8.33 -39.72
N ALA A 9 10.88 8.89 -40.87
CA ALA A 9 10.87 10.30 -41.16
C ALA A 9 9.44 10.87 -41.11
N VAL A 10 9.28 11.95 -40.36
CA VAL A 10 8.05 12.76 -40.31
C VAL A 10 7.88 13.47 -41.67
N PRO A 11 6.72 13.35 -42.35
CA PRO A 11 6.48 14.06 -43.59
C PRO A 11 6.35 15.56 -43.33
N ILE A 12 7.15 16.33 -44.07
CA ILE A 12 7.15 17.79 -44.09
C ILE A 12 5.82 18.25 -44.72
N THR A 13 5.01 18.95 -43.94
CA THR A 13 3.74 19.53 -44.39
C THR A 13 4.02 20.66 -45.39
N GLU A 14 3.64 20.45 -46.66
CA GLU A 14 3.71 21.47 -47.72
C GLU A 14 2.84 22.69 -47.38
N THR A 15 3.49 23.83 -47.19
CA THR A 15 2.84 25.14 -47.12
C THR A 15 2.36 25.54 -48.52
N ARG A 16 1.08 25.32 -48.82
CA ARG A 16 0.45 25.85 -50.05
C ARG A 16 0.38 27.38 -49.98
N HIS A 17 1.18 28.04 -50.80
CA HIS A 17 1.01 29.45 -51.12
C HIS A 17 -0.28 29.65 -51.92
N LEU A 18 -1.20 30.46 -51.38
CA LEU A 18 -2.39 30.91 -52.09
C LEU A 18 -2.00 31.89 -53.21
N PRO A 19 -2.66 31.84 -54.37
CA PRO A 19 -2.40 32.75 -55.47
C PRO A 19 -2.81 34.18 -55.09
N ILE A 20 -1.89 35.11 -55.27
CA ILE A 20 -2.13 36.55 -55.23
C ILE A 20 -2.88 36.89 -56.52
N ALA A 21 -4.19 37.13 -56.40
CA ALA A 21 -5.00 37.65 -57.49
C ALA A 21 -4.73 39.15 -57.64
N THR A 22 -4.01 39.49 -58.70
CA THR A 22 -3.83 40.86 -59.19
C THR A 22 -4.98 41.19 -60.12
N GLU A 23 -6.02 41.85 -59.61
CA GLU A 23 -7.04 42.49 -60.46
C GLU A 23 -7.03 43.99 -60.23
N SER A 24 -6.32 44.68 -61.13
CA SER A 24 -6.43 46.12 -61.36
C SER A 24 -7.65 46.38 -62.25
N GLY A 25 -8.78 46.73 -61.64
CA GLY A 25 -9.96 47.24 -62.32
C GLY A 25 -10.22 48.71 -61.94
N PRO A 26 -10.57 49.59 -62.89
CA PRO A 26 -10.78 51.01 -62.62
C PRO A 26 -12.00 51.26 -61.74
N PHE A 27 -11.77 52.05 -60.69
CA PHE A 27 -12.76 52.60 -59.79
C PHE A 27 -13.90 53.29 -60.56
N ALA A 28 -15.07 52.65 -60.59
CA ALA A 28 -16.33 53.35 -60.72
C ALA A 28 -16.80 53.72 -59.32
N THR A 29 -16.89 55.01 -59.03
CA THR A 29 -17.38 55.57 -57.78
C THR A 29 -18.92 55.51 -57.76
N PRO A 30 -19.57 54.66 -56.94
CA PRO A 30 -20.98 54.85 -56.64
C PRO A 30 -21.08 56.00 -55.63
N ALA A 31 -21.33 57.20 -56.15
CA ALA A 31 -21.84 58.30 -55.36
C ALA A 31 -23.27 57.97 -54.93
N ASN A 32 -23.41 57.27 -53.80
CA ASN A 32 -24.59 57.23 -52.93
C ASN A 32 -24.20 56.51 -51.64
N LEU A 33 -23.38 57.20 -50.82
CA LEU A 33 -23.13 56.81 -49.43
C LEU A 33 -24.41 57.07 -48.63
N ILE A 34 -25.17 56.01 -48.43
CA ILE A 34 -26.29 55.96 -47.51
C ILE A 34 -25.73 56.26 -46.10
N PRO A 35 -26.31 57.20 -45.33
CA PRO A 35 -25.96 57.42 -43.93
C PRO A 35 -26.54 56.27 -43.11
N CYS A 36 -25.91 55.09 -43.18
CA CYS A 36 -26.34 53.88 -42.49
C CYS A 36 -25.21 53.29 -41.62
N THR A 37 -24.18 54.08 -41.32
CA THR A 37 -23.06 53.64 -40.49
C THR A 37 -23.34 53.86 -39.01
N GLU A 38 -23.92 55.00 -38.61
CA GLU A 38 -24.15 55.31 -37.18
C GLU A 38 -25.13 54.34 -36.50
N GLN A 39 -26.22 53.93 -37.18
CA GLN A 39 -27.16 52.96 -36.62
C GLN A 39 -26.59 51.54 -36.49
N LEU A 40 -25.62 51.16 -37.33
CA LEU A 40 -24.92 49.87 -37.22
C LEU A 40 -23.93 49.87 -36.05
N TYR A 41 -23.29 51.00 -35.76
CA TYR A 41 -22.37 51.11 -34.62
C TYR A 41 -23.09 50.97 -33.28
N ASP A 42 -24.26 51.59 -33.11
CA ASP A 42 -25.03 51.48 -31.87
C ASP A 42 -25.56 50.06 -31.64
N LEU A 43 -26.02 49.38 -32.70
CA LEU A 43 -26.45 47.98 -32.60
C LEU A 43 -25.29 47.05 -32.22
N VAL A 44 -24.11 47.25 -32.82
CA VAL A 44 -22.92 46.45 -32.54
C VAL A 44 -22.39 46.73 -31.11
N LEU A 45 -22.37 47.98 -30.66
CA LEU A 45 -21.87 48.34 -29.33
C LEU A 45 -22.77 47.86 -28.19
N VAL A 46 -24.09 47.80 -28.42
CA VAL A 46 -25.05 47.37 -27.39
C VAL A 46 -25.18 45.84 -27.34
N GLU A 47 -25.19 45.15 -28.48
CA GLU A 47 -25.45 43.70 -28.52
C GLU A 47 -24.17 42.85 -28.34
N TRP A 48 -23.01 43.36 -28.75
CA TRP A 48 -21.75 42.60 -28.65
C TRP A 48 -21.35 42.21 -27.22
N PRO A 49 -21.50 43.07 -26.19
CA PRO A 49 -21.23 42.68 -24.80
C PRO A 49 -22.11 41.53 -24.31
N TRP A 50 -23.39 41.50 -24.72
CA TRP A 50 -24.32 40.42 -24.36
C TRP A 50 -23.95 39.11 -25.05
N LEU A 51 -23.58 39.16 -26.34
CA LEU A 51 -23.07 37.98 -27.06
C LEU A 51 -21.76 37.46 -26.46
N ALA A 52 -20.83 38.36 -26.10
CA ALA A 52 -19.58 37.98 -25.46
C ALA A 52 -19.82 37.37 -24.07
N ALA A 53 -20.72 37.93 -23.28
CA ALA A 53 -21.08 37.42 -21.95
C ALA A 53 -21.75 36.05 -22.02
N THR A 54 -22.71 35.85 -22.93
CA THR A 54 -23.39 34.56 -23.14
C THR A 54 -22.44 33.49 -23.67
N PHE A 55 -21.53 33.85 -24.59
CA PHE A 55 -20.48 32.95 -25.07
C PHE A 55 -19.50 32.57 -23.96
N ALA A 56 -19.05 33.53 -23.14
CA ALA A 56 -18.18 33.27 -22.00
C ALA A 56 -18.86 32.37 -20.96
N PHE A 57 -20.14 32.61 -20.66
CA PHE A 57 -20.94 31.75 -19.78
C PHE A 57 -21.07 30.34 -20.36
N PHE A 58 -21.37 30.20 -21.65
CA PHE A 58 -21.41 28.91 -22.33
C PHE A 58 -20.08 28.16 -22.23
N LEU A 59 -18.94 28.84 -22.46
CA LEU A 59 -17.62 28.22 -22.30
C LEU A 59 -17.33 27.79 -20.87
N LEU A 60 -17.75 28.57 -19.87
CA LEU A 60 -17.61 28.19 -18.45
C LEU A 60 -18.48 26.96 -18.11
N CYS A 61 -19.74 26.94 -18.57
CA CYS A 61 -20.63 25.79 -18.44
C CYS A 61 -20.06 24.55 -19.17
N TYR A 62 -19.50 24.72 -20.36
CA TYR A 62 -18.86 23.64 -21.11
C TYR A 62 -17.61 23.10 -20.40
N ARG A 63 -16.74 23.99 -19.88
CA ARG A 63 -15.53 23.57 -19.11
C ARG A 63 -15.89 22.87 -17.80
N THR A 64 -16.94 23.31 -17.11
CA THR A 64 -17.37 22.68 -15.86
C THR A 64 -18.03 21.33 -16.12
N THR A 65 -18.91 21.21 -17.12
CA THR A 65 -19.53 19.94 -17.50
C THR A 65 -18.51 18.91 -17.99
N THR A 66 -17.54 19.33 -18.81
CA THR A 66 -16.43 18.45 -19.25
C THR A 66 -15.56 18.00 -18.08
N LYS A 67 -15.17 18.89 -17.15
CA LYS A 67 -14.44 18.53 -15.92
C LYS A 67 -15.22 17.57 -15.02
N LEU A 68 -16.53 17.78 -14.88
CA LEU A 68 -17.39 16.88 -14.11
C LEU A 68 -17.51 15.52 -14.81
N ALA A 69 -17.64 15.48 -16.13
CA ALA A 69 -17.70 14.24 -16.90
C ALA A 69 -16.38 13.46 -16.83
N THR A 70 -15.24 14.13 -16.93
CA THR A 70 -13.92 13.48 -16.79
C THR A 70 -13.70 12.97 -15.37
N HIS A 71 -14.09 13.74 -14.35
CA HIS A 71 -14.01 13.32 -12.95
C HIS A 71 -14.92 12.12 -12.66
N LYS A 72 -16.17 12.13 -13.16
CA LYS A 72 -17.09 10.99 -13.03
C LYS A 72 -16.51 9.73 -13.68
N ARG A 73 -16.01 9.84 -14.92
CA ARG A 73 -15.35 8.73 -15.62
C ARG A 73 -14.11 8.23 -14.88
N SER A 74 -13.31 9.12 -14.26
CA SER A 74 -12.16 8.67 -13.46
C SER A 74 -12.58 7.94 -12.19
N VAL A 75 -13.63 8.42 -11.51
CA VAL A 75 -14.15 7.77 -10.30
C VAL A 75 -14.77 6.41 -10.64
N GLU A 76 -15.53 6.31 -11.74
CA GLU A 76 -16.09 5.05 -12.24
C GLU A 76 -14.97 4.06 -12.58
N ARG A 77 -13.95 4.47 -13.35
CA ARG A 77 -12.80 3.61 -13.66
C ARG A 77 -12.06 3.15 -12.41
N GLU A 78 -11.85 4.02 -11.43
CA GLU A 78 -11.20 3.65 -10.17
C GLU A 78 -12.07 2.71 -9.33
N ARG A 79 -13.41 2.85 -9.40
CA ARG A 79 -14.34 1.92 -8.78
C ARG A 79 -14.29 0.55 -9.45
N ASP A 80 -14.37 0.49 -10.78
CA ASP A 80 -14.32 -0.77 -11.54
C ASP A 80 -13.00 -1.51 -11.30
N LYS A 81 -11.87 -0.78 -11.30
CA LYS A 81 -10.56 -1.34 -10.93
C LYS A 81 -10.56 -1.88 -9.50
N ARG A 82 -11.16 -1.18 -8.54
CA ARG A 82 -11.25 -1.65 -7.14
C ARG A 82 -12.11 -2.90 -7.00
N GLU A 83 -13.21 -2.98 -7.75
CA GLU A 83 -14.08 -4.16 -7.79
C GLU A 83 -13.32 -5.35 -8.41
N GLN A 84 -12.67 -5.17 -9.56
CA GLN A 84 -11.83 -6.21 -10.19
C GLN A 84 -10.70 -6.68 -9.26
N LEU A 85 -9.98 -5.75 -8.61
CA LEU A 85 -8.94 -6.09 -7.64
C LEU A 85 -9.50 -6.87 -6.45
N ARG A 86 -10.72 -6.55 -6.01
CA ARG A 86 -11.39 -7.28 -4.93
C ARG A 86 -11.72 -8.70 -5.35
N ASP A 87 -12.20 -8.90 -6.57
CA ASP A 87 -12.48 -10.22 -7.10
C ASP A 87 -11.20 -11.06 -7.21
N LEU A 88 -10.07 -10.45 -7.59
CA LEU A 88 -8.76 -11.12 -7.60
C LEU A 88 -8.34 -11.60 -6.22
N TRP A 89 -8.54 -10.79 -5.17
CA TRP A 89 -8.25 -11.20 -3.80
C TRP A 89 -9.13 -12.36 -3.33
N ASN A 90 -10.30 -12.58 -3.92
CA ASN A 90 -11.14 -13.74 -3.66
C ASN A 90 -10.67 -15.02 -4.38
N THR A 91 -9.36 -15.24 -4.42
CA THR A 91 -8.75 -16.45 -4.99
C THR A 91 -8.76 -17.61 -3.99
N THR A 92 -8.92 -18.83 -4.50
CA THR A 92 -8.72 -20.09 -3.76
C THR A 92 -7.33 -20.67 -3.93
N ASP A 93 -6.54 -20.13 -4.86
CA ASP A 93 -5.22 -20.64 -5.19
C ASP A 93 -4.13 -19.96 -4.33
N PRO A 94 -3.35 -20.71 -3.53
CA PRO A 94 -2.27 -20.17 -2.73
C PRO A 94 -1.20 -19.46 -3.55
N ALA A 95 -0.89 -19.92 -4.76
CA ALA A 95 0.13 -19.29 -5.61
C ALA A 95 -0.33 -17.89 -6.02
N THR A 96 -1.56 -17.77 -6.51
CA THR A 96 -2.20 -16.48 -6.81
C THR A 96 -2.21 -15.53 -5.61
N LEU A 97 -2.54 -16.02 -4.42
CA LEU A 97 -2.47 -15.22 -3.18
C LEU A 97 -1.05 -14.69 -2.90
N CYS A 98 -0.02 -15.52 -3.10
CA CYS A 98 1.38 -15.13 -2.94
C CYS A 98 1.76 -14.04 -3.94
N GLY A 99 1.31 -14.17 -5.20
CA GLY A 99 1.46 -13.15 -6.23
C GLY A 99 0.81 -11.82 -5.83
N LEU A 100 -0.47 -11.83 -5.44
CA LEU A 100 -1.17 -10.63 -5.01
C LEU A 100 -0.50 -9.95 -3.81
N CYS A 101 0.00 -10.73 -2.85
CA CYS A 101 0.81 -10.22 -1.76
C CYS A 101 2.11 -9.56 -2.25
N GLU A 102 2.81 -10.15 -3.22
CA GLU A 102 4.00 -9.53 -3.84
C GLU A 102 3.65 -8.18 -4.48
N TYR A 103 2.56 -8.11 -5.25
CA TYR A 103 2.11 -6.88 -5.91
C TYR A 103 1.67 -5.81 -4.91
N TYR A 104 1.01 -6.20 -3.82
CA TYR A 104 0.68 -5.30 -2.72
C TYR A 104 1.93 -4.76 -2.03
N VAL A 105 2.89 -5.63 -1.67
CA VAL A 105 4.17 -5.20 -1.09
C VAL A 105 4.93 -4.30 -2.08
N ALA A 106 4.84 -4.53 -3.39
CA ALA A 106 5.47 -3.67 -4.39
C ALA A 106 4.75 -2.33 -4.63
N GLY A 107 3.69 -2.01 -3.88
CA GLY A 107 2.90 -0.79 -4.06
C GLY A 107 2.09 -0.74 -5.36
N LYS A 108 1.98 -1.87 -6.09
CA LYS A 108 1.23 -1.95 -7.35
C LYS A 108 -0.27 -2.15 -7.11
N ILE A 109 -0.64 -2.73 -5.98
CA ILE A 109 -2.02 -2.82 -5.51
C ILE A 109 -2.15 -1.87 -4.31
N PRO A 110 -3.09 -0.92 -4.34
CA PRO A 110 -3.18 0.14 -3.33
C PRO A 110 -3.72 -0.31 -1.97
N TRP A 111 -4.19 -1.55 -1.85
CA TRP A 111 -4.71 -2.09 -0.60
C TRP A 111 -4.52 -3.61 -0.52
N GLY A 112 -4.34 -4.11 0.69
CA GLY A 112 -4.26 -5.53 0.98
C GLY A 112 -5.45 -6.02 1.81
N PRO A 113 -5.58 -7.34 1.99
CA PRO A 113 -6.62 -7.93 2.83
C PRO A 113 -6.39 -7.65 4.33
N TRP A 114 -5.28 -7.01 4.71
CA TRP A 114 -4.89 -6.74 6.08
C TRP A 114 -5.59 -5.51 6.68
N ARG A 115 -5.89 -5.53 7.99
CA ARG A 115 -6.43 -4.40 8.76
C ARG A 115 -5.37 -3.44 9.34
N VAL A 116 -4.10 -3.66 9.06
CA VAL A 116 -3.03 -2.76 9.54
C VAL A 116 -2.93 -1.54 8.63
N LYS A 117 -2.48 -0.39 9.16
CA LYS A 117 -2.01 0.72 8.31
C LYS A 117 -1.07 0.14 7.25
N ASP A 118 -1.27 0.55 6.01
CA ASP A 118 -0.67 -0.14 4.86
C ASP A 118 0.83 -0.25 5.08
N MET A 119 1.35 -1.48 5.12
CA MET A 119 2.77 -1.78 5.31
C MET A 119 3.65 -0.99 4.31
N VAL A 120 3.08 -0.68 3.15
CA VAL A 120 3.62 0.19 2.10
C VAL A 120 3.87 1.62 2.58
N GLU A 121 2.98 2.19 3.41
CA GLU A 121 3.17 3.52 3.99
C GLU A 121 4.30 3.53 5.03
N GLN A 122 4.50 2.42 5.74
CA GLN A 122 5.48 2.34 6.83
C GLN A 122 6.90 2.06 6.33
N PHE A 123 7.06 1.36 5.20
CA PHE A 123 8.36 0.91 4.70
C PHE A 123 8.51 1.21 3.21
N PRO A 124 8.96 2.42 2.82
CA PRO A 124 9.20 2.74 1.42
C PRO A 124 10.32 1.90 0.78
N ASP A 125 10.31 1.86 -0.56
CA ASP A 125 10.86 0.90 -1.54
C ASP A 125 12.13 0.06 -1.24
N PRO A 126 13.28 0.55 -0.70
CA PRO A 126 14.49 -0.27 -0.64
C PRO A 126 14.42 -1.49 0.31
N THR A 127 13.57 -1.44 1.34
CA THR A 127 13.38 -2.56 2.28
C THR A 127 12.39 -3.59 1.75
N MET A 128 11.54 -3.22 0.79
CA MET A 128 10.48 -4.07 0.26
C MET A 128 11.01 -5.17 -0.66
N GLY A 129 12.24 -5.07 -1.16
CA GLY A 129 12.86 -6.09 -2.03
C GLY A 129 12.90 -7.49 -1.41
N PHE A 130 13.21 -7.60 -0.11
CA PHE A 130 13.21 -8.90 0.58
C PHE A 130 11.79 -9.39 0.88
N LEU A 131 10.90 -8.48 1.30
CA LEU A 131 9.50 -8.80 1.58
C LEU A 131 8.77 -9.33 0.34
N ARG A 132 9.05 -8.74 -0.83
CA ARG A 132 8.53 -9.22 -2.12
C ARG A 132 8.99 -10.64 -2.43
N LYS A 133 10.28 -10.93 -2.22
CA LYS A 133 10.82 -12.29 -2.44
C LYS A 133 10.25 -13.30 -1.44
N LEU A 134 10.06 -12.90 -0.18
CA LEU A 134 9.39 -13.73 0.83
C LEU A 134 7.95 -14.06 0.43
N ALA A 135 7.20 -13.07 -0.08
CA ALA A 135 5.84 -13.30 -0.58
C ALA A 135 5.83 -14.37 -1.70
N LYS A 136 6.75 -14.30 -2.66
CA LYS A 136 6.90 -15.34 -3.71
C LYS A 136 7.20 -16.72 -3.16
N MET A 137 7.89 -16.81 -2.02
CA MET A 137 8.23 -18.05 -1.34
C MET A 137 7.11 -18.53 -0.39
N GLY A 138 5.90 -17.97 -0.48
CA GLY A 138 4.78 -18.36 0.38
C GLY A 138 4.94 -17.94 1.84
N ILE A 139 5.70 -16.87 2.09
CA ILE A 139 5.88 -16.28 3.42
C ILE A 139 5.21 -14.91 3.39
N LEU A 140 3.99 -14.85 3.91
CA LEU A 140 3.12 -13.70 3.80
C LEU A 140 3.38 -12.74 4.96
N THR A 141 4.17 -11.70 4.73
CA THR A 141 4.45 -10.67 5.74
C THR A 141 3.16 -9.93 6.11
N LEU A 142 2.84 -9.93 7.40
CA LEU A 142 1.65 -9.28 7.95
C LEU A 142 1.99 -7.92 8.53
N TYR A 143 3.12 -7.86 9.24
CA TYR A 143 3.55 -6.66 9.93
C TYR A 143 5.06 -6.69 10.17
N ILE A 144 5.67 -5.51 10.15
CA ILE A 144 7.06 -5.32 10.51
C ILE A 144 7.17 -4.06 11.36
N GLN A 145 7.96 -4.14 12.41
CA GLN A 145 8.22 -3.03 13.32
C GLN A 145 9.72 -2.81 13.39
N GLU A 146 10.14 -1.56 13.23
CA GLU A 146 11.52 -1.17 13.49
C GLU A 146 11.81 -1.13 14.99
N GLY A 147 13.00 -1.58 15.34
CA GLY A 147 13.54 -1.43 16.69
C GLY A 147 14.13 -0.05 16.87
N GLY A 148 14.17 0.43 18.10
CA GLY A 148 14.77 1.72 18.41
C GLY A 148 14.35 2.28 19.77
N SER A 149 14.78 3.51 20.01
CA SER A 149 14.31 4.33 21.12
C SER A 149 13.58 5.54 20.56
N ASP A 150 12.30 5.67 20.85
CA ASP A 150 11.52 6.86 20.48
C ASP A 150 11.26 7.68 21.73
N THR A 151 11.35 9.00 21.60
CA THR A 151 11.01 9.92 22.70
C THR A 151 9.82 10.74 22.27
N TRP A 152 8.69 10.61 22.99
CA TRP A 152 7.48 11.37 22.70
C TRP A 152 7.10 12.28 23.87
N GLY A 153 6.58 13.46 23.53
CA GLY A 153 6.07 14.43 24.48
C GLY A 153 4.64 14.08 24.91
N LEU A 154 4.45 13.77 26.19
CA LEU A 154 3.17 13.42 26.79
C LEU A 154 2.48 14.69 27.33
N THR A 155 2.16 15.62 26.44
CA THR A 155 1.61 16.95 26.80
C THR A 155 0.16 16.86 27.32
N LYS A 156 -0.57 15.77 27.03
CA LYS A 156 -2.01 15.64 27.34
C LYS A 156 -2.33 15.01 28.70
N VAL A 157 -1.48 14.15 29.25
CA VAL A 157 -1.80 13.41 30.50
C VAL A 157 -1.55 14.25 31.74
N VAL A 158 -0.48 15.06 31.77
CA VAL A 158 -0.19 15.96 32.90
C VAL A 158 -1.35 16.95 33.14
N ARG A 159 -2.00 17.42 32.06
CA ARG A 159 -3.17 18.30 32.14
C ARG A 159 -4.39 17.66 32.80
N ARG A 160 -4.64 16.36 32.56
CA ARG A 160 -5.80 15.65 33.14
C ARG A 160 -5.58 15.26 34.60
N LEU A 161 -4.38 14.79 34.95
CA LEU A 161 -4.11 14.29 36.31
C LEU A 161 -3.93 15.43 37.33
N PHE A 162 -3.33 16.56 36.95
CA PHE A 162 -2.87 17.55 37.92
C PHE A 162 -3.63 18.89 37.91
N HIS A 163 -4.74 19.02 37.16
CA HIS A 163 -5.55 20.25 37.10
C HIS A 163 -4.73 21.54 36.89
N VAL A 164 -3.60 21.42 36.18
CA VAL A 164 -2.63 22.52 36.07
C VAL A 164 -3.17 23.61 35.13
N PRO A 165 -3.05 24.91 35.48
CA PRO A 165 -3.51 26.02 34.66
C PRO A 165 -3.02 25.93 33.20
N ARG A 166 -3.86 26.38 32.25
CA ARG A 166 -3.61 26.33 30.78
C ARG A 166 -2.26 26.90 30.33
N PHE A 167 -1.60 27.71 31.16
CA PHE A 167 -0.41 28.48 30.80
C PHE A 167 0.93 27.77 31.02
N THR A 168 0.98 26.63 31.72
CA THR A 168 2.22 25.87 31.90
C THR A 168 2.20 24.61 31.03
N ASN A 169 2.80 24.71 29.83
CA ASN A 169 3.02 23.55 28.96
C ASN A 169 4.24 22.76 29.44
N TRP A 170 4.06 21.98 30.51
CA TRP A 170 5.07 21.00 30.91
C TRP A 170 4.93 19.77 30.01
N THR A 171 5.87 19.63 29.07
CA THR A 171 5.98 18.43 28.25
C THR A 171 6.75 17.38 29.03
N LEU A 172 6.05 16.37 29.55
CA LEU A 172 6.71 15.18 30.08
C LEU A 172 7.26 14.39 28.88
N TRP A 173 8.57 14.31 28.75
CA TRP A 173 9.19 13.48 27.73
C TRP A 173 9.26 12.04 28.23
N THR A 174 8.63 11.12 27.50
CA THR A 174 8.73 9.69 27.76
C THR A 174 9.56 9.06 26.66
N ARG A 175 10.65 8.40 27.03
CA ARG A 175 11.45 7.57 26.12
C ARG A 175 10.91 6.16 26.18
N SER A 176 10.32 5.69 25.08
CA SER A 176 10.02 4.29 24.88
C SER A 176 11.19 3.60 24.20
N LYS A 177 11.38 2.33 24.53
CA LYS A 177 12.25 1.45 23.76
C LYS A 177 11.38 0.37 23.16
N ARG A 178 11.60 0.08 21.89
CA ARG A 178 10.91 -0.98 21.18
C ARG A 178 11.92 -1.84 20.46
N ARG A 179 11.66 -3.14 20.41
CA ARG A 179 12.47 -4.08 19.66
C ARG A 179 11.94 -4.19 18.24
N ALA A 180 12.85 -4.48 17.32
CA ALA A 180 12.45 -4.83 15.98
C ALA A 180 11.75 -6.19 16.02
N TYR A 181 10.67 -6.35 15.27
CA TYR A 181 10.08 -7.65 15.03
C TYR A 181 9.41 -7.71 13.66
N ILE A 182 9.27 -8.92 13.13
CA ILE A 182 8.52 -9.21 11.91
C ILE A 182 7.50 -10.32 12.20
N GLU A 183 6.28 -10.11 11.72
CA GLU A 183 5.17 -11.06 11.80
C GLU A 183 4.82 -11.50 10.38
N PHE A 184 4.77 -12.81 10.17
CA PHE A 184 4.40 -13.39 8.89
C PHE A 184 3.55 -14.65 9.08
N ALA A 185 2.75 -14.95 8.06
CA ALA A 185 1.95 -16.16 7.97
C ALA A 185 2.54 -17.10 6.91
N ILE A 186 2.44 -18.40 7.18
CA ILE A 186 2.74 -19.45 6.20
C ILE A 186 1.43 -20.22 5.95
N PRO A 187 0.92 -20.26 4.71
CA PRO A 187 -0.26 -21.05 4.38
C PRO A 187 0.02 -22.53 4.62
N LEU A 188 -0.91 -23.21 5.29
CA LEU A 188 -0.89 -24.66 5.45
C LEU A 188 -1.77 -25.30 4.37
N PRO A 189 -1.32 -26.42 3.79
CA PRO A 189 -2.19 -27.28 3.01
C PRO A 189 -3.40 -27.74 3.83
N PRO A 190 -4.54 -28.07 3.19
CA PRO A 190 -5.72 -28.62 3.87
C PRO A 190 -5.42 -29.85 4.74
N GLU A 191 -4.45 -30.66 4.34
CA GLU A 191 -3.99 -31.86 5.05
C GLU A 191 -3.16 -31.52 6.31
N GLY A 192 -2.83 -30.23 6.52
CA GLY A 192 -2.17 -29.71 7.71
C GLY A 192 -0.64 -29.66 7.62
N TYR A 193 0.00 -29.63 8.80
CA TYR A 193 1.46 -29.44 8.91
C TYR A 193 2.26 -30.55 8.24
N GLU A 194 1.78 -31.79 8.25
CA GLU A 194 2.53 -32.93 7.70
C GLU A 194 2.62 -32.87 6.17
N ALA A 195 1.67 -32.22 5.50
CA ALA A 195 1.71 -32.00 4.05
C ALA A 195 2.50 -30.74 3.65
N LEU A 196 2.94 -29.93 4.62
CA LEU A 196 3.81 -28.79 4.35
C LEU A 196 5.13 -29.29 3.74
N ASP A 197 5.67 -28.55 2.79
CA ASP A 197 6.96 -28.89 2.19
C ASP A 197 8.08 -28.91 3.24
N GLU A 198 9.08 -29.78 3.01
CA GLU A 198 10.18 -29.95 3.97
C GLU A 198 10.96 -28.65 4.20
N THR A 199 11.03 -27.73 3.24
CA THR A 199 11.78 -26.48 3.40
C THR A 199 11.10 -25.54 4.40
N ARG A 200 9.77 -25.38 4.35
CA ARG A 200 9.01 -24.60 5.34
C ARG A 200 8.93 -25.30 6.68
N LYS A 201 8.85 -26.63 6.73
CA LYS A 201 9.01 -27.38 7.99
C LYS A 201 10.37 -27.12 8.62
N ASN A 202 11.44 -27.18 7.83
CA ASN A 202 12.80 -26.89 8.27
C ASN A 202 12.96 -25.44 8.73
N LEU A 203 12.32 -24.48 8.07
CA LEU A 203 12.29 -23.08 8.54
C LEU A 203 11.67 -22.98 9.93
N LEU A 204 10.50 -23.60 10.12
CA LEU A 204 9.82 -23.59 11.42
C LEU A 204 10.64 -24.31 12.50
N ARG A 205 11.35 -25.40 12.17
CA ARG A 205 12.29 -26.07 13.09
C ARG A 205 13.50 -25.18 13.41
N PHE A 206 14.09 -24.57 12.39
CA PHE A 206 15.23 -23.67 12.52
C PHE A 206 14.87 -22.52 13.46
N LEU A 207 13.77 -21.79 13.19
CA LEU A 207 13.34 -20.65 14.00
C LEU A 207 13.06 -21.00 15.47
N ARG A 208 12.69 -22.25 15.75
CA ARG A 208 12.49 -22.76 17.13
C ARG A 208 13.78 -23.06 17.86
N SER A 209 14.91 -23.12 17.17
CA SER A 209 16.20 -23.41 17.79
C SER A 209 16.57 -22.32 18.80
N PRO A 210 16.91 -22.68 20.05
CA PRO A 210 17.35 -21.71 21.05
C PRO A 210 18.72 -21.09 20.73
N GLN A 211 19.43 -21.63 19.74
CA GLN A 211 20.73 -21.13 19.28
C GLN A 211 20.60 -19.91 18.37
N ASN A 212 19.39 -19.57 17.92
CA ASN A 212 19.18 -18.43 17.06
C ASN A 212 19.47 -17.11 17.77
N LYS A 213 20.07 -16.17 17.02
CA LYS A 213 20.28 -14.79 17.48
C LYS A 213 18.96 -14.05 17.78
N HIS A 214 17.89 -14.44 17.10
CA HIS A 214 16.55 -13.88 17.21
C HIS A 214 15.61 -14.88 17.88
N ALA A 215 14.66 -14.40 18.68
CA ALA A 215 13.64 -15.28 19.21
C ALA A 215 12.46 -15.39 18.24
N ALA A 216 11.85 -16.58 18.19
CA ALA A 216 10.66 -16.81 17.40
C ALA A 216 9.52 -17.39 18.26
N VAL A 217 8.32 -16.89 18.03
CA VAL A 217 7.06 -17.45 18.53
C VAL A 217 6.28 -17.99 17.35
N ILE A 218 5.84 -19.25 17.46
CA ILE A 218 5.13 -19.94 16.39
C ILE A 218 3.77 -20.41 16.89
N GLN A 219 2.72 -20.03 16.16
CA GLN A 219 1.34 -20.43 16.39
C GLN A 219 0.87 -21.34 15.27
N TYR A 220 0.30 -22.47 15.64
CA TYR A 220 -0.47 -23.31 14.73
C TYR A 220 -1.97 -23.04 14.94
N PRO A 221 -2.83 -23.24 13.91
CA PRO A 221 -4.26 -22.92 13.96
C PRO A 221 -5.01 -23.56 15.15
N HIS A 222 -4.51 -24.70 15.65
CA HIS A 222 -5.13 -25.47 16.74
C HIS A 222 -4.22 -25.70 17.95
N LYS A 223 -2.99 -25.14 17.95
CA LYS A 223 -2.01 -25.32 19.03
C LYS A 223 -1.16 -24.06 19.21
N LEU A 224 -1.27 -23.42 20.38
CA LEU A 224 -0.32 -22.39 20.79
C LEU A 224 0.95 -23.10 21.31
N ARG A 225 2.10 -22.91 20.68
CA ARG A 225 3.38 -23.44 21.18
C ARG A 225 4.46 -22.36 21.10
N ALA A 226 4.55 -21.53 22.13
CA ALA A 226 5.69 -20.63 22.32
C ALA A 226 6.97 -21.43 22.62
N THR A 227 8.12 -21.00 22.09
CA THR A 227 9.38 -21.77 22.11
C THR A 227 10.48 -21.18 23.00
N THR A 228 10.17 -20.29 23.94
CA THR A 228 11.18 -19.56 24.69
C THR A 228 10.92 -19.46 26.19
N PRO A 229 11.99 -19.41 27.01
CA PRO A 229 11.87 -19.30 28.45
C PRO A 229 11.21 -17.99 28.86
N ARG A 230 10.36 -18.08 29.88
CA ARG A 230 9.62 -16.94 30.45
C ARG A 230 10.62 -15.88 30.95
N PRO A 231 10.47 -14.58 30.61
CA PRO A 231 11.35 -13.55 31.12
C PRO A 231 11.29 -13.47 32.65
N SER A 232 12.43 -13.20 33.29
CA SER A 232 12.57 -13.15 34.75
C SER A 232 11.69 -12.04 35.36
N LYS A 233 11.20 -12.26 36.59
CA LYS A 233 10.19 -11.40 37.23
C LYS A 233 10.66 -9.97 37.57
N GLY A 234 11.94 -9.63 37.41
CA GLY A 234 12.54 -8.39 37.93
C GLY A 234 12.90 -7.30 36.92
N LEU A 235 12.59 -7.47 35.62
CA LEU A 235 12.89 -6.45 34.61
C LEU A 235 11.73 -5.45 34.46
N PRO A 236 12.02 -4.14 34.27
CA PRO A 236 11.00 -3.11 34.16
C PRO A 236 10.04 -3.37 33.00
N LEU A 237 8.77 -3.01 33.22
CA LEU A 237 7.72 -2.95 32.20
C LEU A 237 8.06 -1.80 31.25
N GLU A 238 8.65 -2.09 30.09
CA GLU A 238 8.81 -1.10 29.03
C GLU A 238 7.62 -1.20 28.07
N THR A 239 6.85 -0.12 27.97
CA THR A 239 5.80 0.11 26.99
C THR A 239 6.42 0.48 25.64
N GLY A 240 6.18 -0.31 24.60
CA GLY A 240 6.60 0.09 23.24
C GLY A 240 6.36 -0.92 22.12
N SER A 241 6.15 -2.21 22.40
CA SER A 241 5.84 -3.20 21.36
C SER A 241 4.34 -3.41 21.25
N GLU A 242 3.73 -2.90 20.17
CA GLU A 242 2.33 -3.14 19.86
C GLU A 242 2.19 -4.38 18.96
N SER A 243 2.32 -5.57 19.53
CA SER A 243 1.87 -6.75 18.79
C SER A 243 0.38 -6.89 18.89
N ARG A 244 -0.26 -6.86 17.73
CA ARG A 244 -1.68 -7.15 17.60
C ARG A 244 -1.96 -8.65 17.73
N PHE A 245 -0.94 -9.50 17.62
CA PHE A 245 -1.01 -10.86 18.13
C PHE A 245 -0.74 -10.75 19.64
N ARG A 246 -1.75 -11.07 20.46
CA ARG A 246 -1.72 -11.04 21.95
C ARG A 246 -0.82 -12.13 22.56
N TRP A 247 0.30 -12.40 21.91
CA TRP A 247 1.26 -13.45 22.17
C TRP A 247 2.42 -12.85 22.93
N ARG A 248 2.74 -13.45 24.07
CA ARG A 248 3.85 -12.97 24.89
C ARG A 248 5.14 -13.05 24.08
N LEU A 249 5.85 -11.93 24.01
CA LEU A 249 7.20 -11.90 23.50
C LEU A 249 8.10 -12.78 24.34
N SER A 250 9.15 -13.28 23.68
CA SER A 250 10.17 -14.10 24.34
C SER A 250 11.00 -13.26 25.31
N TYR A 251 11.18 -11.98 25.00
CA TYR A 251 12.06 -11.10 25.76
C TYR A 251 11.34 -10.04 26.62
N HIS A 252 10.08 -9.70 26.34
CA HIS A 252 9.33 -8.66 27.08
C HIS A 252 7.92 -9.04 27.54
N LYS A 253 7.48 -8.36 28.61
CA LYS A 253 6.08 -8.22 29.02
C LYS A 253 5.55 -6.94 28.36
N ASP A 254 4.69 -7.05 27.34
CA ASP A 254 3.94 -5.90 26.81
C ASP A 254 2.59 -5.74 27.56
N GLU A 255 2.21 -4.48 27.78
CA GLU A 255 1.08 -3.99 28.60
C GLU A 255 1.12 -4.41 30.09
N THR A 256 0.54 -3.57 30.96
CA THR A 256 0.15 -3.96 32.31
C THR A 256 -0.69 -5.24 32.19
N LEU A 257 -0.09 -6.37 32.56
CA LEU A 257 -0.58 -7.74 32.36
C LEU A 257 -2.08 -7.94 32.60
N GLN A 258 -2.73 -7.15 33.45
CA GLN A 258 -4.17 -7.22 33.71
C GLN A 258 -5.03 -6.75 32.53
N GLU A 259 -4.81 -5.56 31.96
CA GLU A 259 -5.62 -5.02 30.85
C GLU A 259 -5.44 -5.84 29.55
N ALA A 260 -4.25 -6.42 29.38
CA ALA A 260 -3.90 -7.34 28.29
C ALA A 260 -4.30 -8.80 28.54
N LEU A 261 -4.83 -9.17 29.70
CA LEU A 261 -5.43 -10.49 29.91
C LEU A 261 -6.96 -10.44 29.77
N GLU A 262 -7.57 -9.29 30.00
CA GLU A 262 -9.04 -9.14 30.04
C GLU A 262 -9.72 -9.00 28.66
N LYS A 263 -9.04 -8.47 27.65
CA LYS A 263 -9.54 -8.45 26.26
C LYS A 263 -9.27 -9.80 25.57
N LYS A 264 -10.20 -10.28 24.73
CA LYS A 264 -10.03 -11.53 23.97
C LYS A 264 -8.78 -11.46 23.06
N PRO A 265 -8.00 -12.55 22.93
CA PRO A 265 -6.92 -12.60 21.96
C PRO A 265 -7.49 -12.41 20.55
N LEU A 266 -6.87 -11.49 19.78
CA LEU A 266 -7.19 -11.29 18.39
C LEU A 266 -6.93 -12.60 17.64
N THR A 267 -7.96 -13.09 16.98
CA THR A 267 -7.91 -14.22 16.07
C THR A 267 -7.42 -13.76 14.70
N TRP A 268 -7.01 -14.70 13.84
CA TRP A 268 -6.60 -14.38 12.48
C TRP A 268 -7.68 -13.61 11.69
N VAL A 269 -8.94 -13.97 11.90
CA VAL A 269 -10.10 -13.32 11.28
C VAL A 269 -10.17 -11.83 11.66
N ASP A 270 -9.60 -11.43 12.79
CA ASP A 270 -9.55 -10.03 13.20
C ASP A 270 -8.49 -9.22 12.42
N TRP A 271 -7.58 -9.88 11.71
CA TRP A 271 -6.54 -9.24 10.89
C TRP A 271 -6.91 -9.14 9.42
N VAL A 272 -7.75 -10.06 8.95
CA VAL A 272 -8.27 -10.06 7.60
C VAL A 272 -9.52 -9.19 7.56
N ARG A 273 -9.64 -8.34 6.53
CA ARG A 273 -10.87 -7.61 6.27
C ARG A 273 -11.93 -8.62 5.80
N PRO A 274 -13.11 -8.72 6.45
CA PRO A 274 -14.12 -9.67 6.03
C PRO A 274 -14.57 -9.44 4.59
N GLY A 275 -14.81 -10.53 3.85
CA GLY A 275 -15.20 -10.50 2.44
C GLY A 275 -14.09 -10.04 1.49
N THR A 276 -12.82 -10.05 1.92
CA THR A 276 -11.70 -9.62 1.04
C THR A 276 -10.93 -10.76 0.43
N CYS A 277 -10.72 -11.86 1.15
CA CYS A 277 -10.03 -13.02 0.61
C CYS A 277 -10.51 -14.30 1.29
N GLY A 278 -11.28 -15.13 0.56
CA GLY A 278 -11.80 -16.39 1.08
C GLY A 278 -10.71 -17.34 1.56
N LEU A 279 -9.56 -17.41 0.87
CA LEU A 279 -8.44 -18.26 1.28
C LEU A 279 -7.81 -17.79 2.60
N LEU A 280 -7.74 -16.48 2.84
CA LEU A 280 -7.28 -15.99 4.14
C LEU A 280 -8.34 -16.23 5.22
N GLU A 281 -9.62 -16.05 4.93
CA GLU A 281 -10.69 -16.20 5.93
C GLU A 281 -10.89 -17.65 6.39
N HIS A 282 -10.75 -18.62 5.48
CA HIS A 282 -11.02 -20.03 5.75
C HIS A 282 -9.76 -20.90 5.78
N GLY A 283 -8.62 -20.40 5.30
CA GLY A 283 -7.37 -21.14 5.24
C GLY A 283 -6.74 -21.33 6.62
N ALA A 284 -5.99 -22.42 6.73
CA ALA A 284 -5.13 -22.68 7.88
C ALA A 284 -3.77 -21.99 7.66
N PHE A 285 -3.28 -21.26 8.66
CA PHE A 285 -1.98 -20.58 8.59
C PHE A 285 -1.15 -20.85 9.84
N VAL A 286 0.16 -20.99 9.66
CA VAL A 286 1.12 -20.89 10.77
C VAL A 286 1.54 -19.44 10.91
N PHE A 287 1.31 -18.85 12.08
CA PHE A 287 1.81 -17.50 12.37
C PHE A 287 3.16 -17.58 13.05
N VAL A 288 4.06 -16.75 12.56
CA VAL A 288 5.42 -16.67 13.07
C VAL A 288 5.72 -15.22 13.37
N ARG A 289 6.20 -14.98 14.59
CA ARG A 289 6.77 -13.69 14.98
C ARG A 289 8.23 -13.89 15.30
N VAL A 290 9.11 -13.16 14.63
CA VAL A 290 10.56 -13.14 14.88
C VAL A 290 10.93 -11.79 15.49
N GLU A 291 11.66 -11.80 16.60
CA GLU A 291 11.98 -10.61 17.39
C GLU A 291 13.50 -10.45 17.58
N ALA A 292 13.99 -9.21 17.53
CA ALA A 292 15.36 -8.86 17.86
C ALA A 292 15.66 -9.04 19.36
N ARG A 293 16.89 -9.47 19.66
CA ARG A 293 17.36 -9.67 21.05
C ARG A 293 17.76 -8.37 21.73
N ASP A 294 18.02 -7.33 20.97
CA ASP A 294 18.37 -5.98 21.41
C ASP A 294 17.36 -4.96 20.86
N TYR A 295 17.41 -3.74 21.40
CA TYR A 295 16.57 -2.61 20.99
C TYR A 295 17.17 -1.83 19.81
N GLY A 296 18.24 -2.35 19.22
CA GLY A 296 18.89 -1.74 18.07
C GLY A 296 18.08 -1.94 16.78
N PRO A 297 18.46 -1.23 15.71
CA PRO A 297 17.94 -1.51 14.38
C PRO A 297 18.36 -2.93 13.96
N ALA A 298 17.39 -3.71 13.45
CA ALA A 298 17.64 -5.05 12.94
C ALA A 298 16.88 -5.29 11.63
N ARG A 299 17.58 -5.79 10.61
CA ARG A 299 17.01 -6.16 9.30
C ARG A 299 16.42 -7.57 9.35
N LEU A 300 15.31 -7.70 10.07
CA LEU A 300 14.64 -9.00 10.26
C LEU A 300 14.03 -9.54 8.97
N ASP A 301 13.60 -8.66 8.07
CA ASP A 301 13.22 -8.99 6.69
C ASP A 301 14.34 -9.75 5.97
N GLN A 302 15.56 -9.22 6.02
CA GLN A 302 16.73 -9.83 5.38
C GLN A 302 17.16 -11.11 6.08
N PHE A 303 17.10 -11.16 7.41
CA PHE A 303 17.40 -12.37 8.19
C PHE A 303 16.48 -13.51 7.78
N VAL A 304 15.15 -13.30 7.82
CA VAL A 304 14.17 -14.33 7.45
C VAL A 304 14.39 -14.76 5.99
N PHE A 305 14.58 -13.80 5.07
CA PHE A 305 14.85 -14.12 3.67
C PHE A 305 16.10 -14.99 3.48
N LYS A 306 17.23 -14.63 4.10
CA LYS A 306 18.47 -15.44 4.00
C LYS A 306 18.26 -16.84 4.55
N THR A 307 17.63 -16.98 5.71
CA THR A 307 17.31 -18.30 6.29
C THR A 307 16.46 -19.14 5.35
N VAL A 308 15.47 -18.54 4.70
CA VAL A 308 14.58 -19.24 3.76
C VAL A 308 15.33 -19.73 2.52
N VAL A 309 16.25 -18.90 2.00
CA VAL A 309 17.13 -19.24 0.87
C VAL A 309 18.12 -20.35 1.25
N ASP A 310 18.77 -20.23 2.41
CA ASP A 310 19.76 -21.20 2.91
C ASP A 310 19.13 -22.59 3.12
N LEU A 311 17.84 -22.63 3.46
CA LEU A 311 17.07 -23.87 3.60
C LEU A 311 16.52 -24.42 2.27
N GLY A 312 16.78 -23.75 1.15
CA GLY A 312 16.40 -24.19 -0.19
C GLY A 312 14.91 -24.01 -0.52
N CYS A 313 14.22 -23.08 0.14
CA CYS A 313 12.80 -22.84 -0.14
C CYS A 313 12.60 -22.32 -1.57
N LYS A 314 11.73 -23.00 -2.33
CA LYS A 314 11.44 -22.66 -3.72
C LYS A 314 10.39 -21.55 -3.80
N GLU A 315 10.46 -20.75 -4.86
CA GLU A 315 9.39 -19.79 -5.19
C GLU A 315 8.12 -20.57 -5.58
N LEU A 316 6.99 -20.21 -4.98
CA LEU A 316 5.65 -20.68 -5.35
C LEU A 316 5.00 -19.84 -6.44
N TRP A 317 5.55 -18.64 -6.68
CA TRP A 317 5.04 -17.68 -7.65
C TRP A 317 6.13 -17.37 -8.67
N THR A 318 6.18 -18.17 -9.73
CA THR A 318 7.21 -18.05 -10.77
C THR A 318 6.85 -16.97 -11.80
N THR A 319 7.83 -16.61 -12.65
CA THR A 319 7.61 -15.63 -13.73
C THR A 319 6.55 -16.13 -14.73
N GLU A 320 6.52 -17.44 -14.99
CA GLU A 320 5.56 -18.07 -15.90
C GLU A 320 4.13 -17.98 -15.35
N GLU A 321 3.95 -18.24 -14.06
CA GLU A 321 2.65 -18.12 -13.39
C GLU A 321 2.16 -16.69 -13.35
N ARG A 322 3.08 -15.73 -13.15
CA ARG A 322 2.77 -14.30 -13.23
C ARG A 322 2.26 -13.90 -14.61
N ILE A 323 2.93 -14.37 -15.67
CA ILE A 323 2.52 -14.10 -17.06
C ILE A 323 1.14 -14.71 -17.32
N ARG A 324 0.89 -15.93 -16.83
CA ARG A 324 -0.39 -16.62 -17.03
C ARG A 324 -1.55 -15.95 -16.31
N ASN A 325 -1.35 -15.52 -15.07
CA ASN A 325 -2.46 -15.17 -14.18
C ASN A 325 -2.75 -13.66 -14.09
N ILE A 326 -1.76 -12.79 -14.34
CA ILE A 326 -1.87 -11.36 -13.99
C ILE A 326 -1.59 -10.41 -15.17
N HIS A 327 -0.93 -10.86 -16.23
CA HIS A 327 -0.47 -9.99 -17.32
C HIS A 327 -1.61 -9.33 -18.13
N GLY A 328 -2.88 -9.75 -17.94
CA GLY A 328 -4.05 -9.06 -18.49
C GLY A 328 -4.59 -7.90 -17.63
N PHE A 329 -4.25 -7.83 -16.34
CA PHE A 329 -4.89 -6.91 -15.38
C PHE A 329 -3.97 -5.81 -14.84
N LEU A 330 -2.66 -6.07 -14.72
CA LEU A 330 -1.67 -5.14 -14.13
C LEU A 330 -0.56 -4.73 -15.11
N ALA A 331 -0.76 -4.94 -16.41
CA ALA A 331 0.19 -4.55 -17.47
C ALA A 331 0.14 -3.06 -17.79
#